data_AF-A0A8S2UQT4-F1
#
_entry.id   AF-A0A8S2UQT4-F1
#
_cell.length_a   1.000
_cell.length_b   1.000
_cell.length_c   1.000
_cell.angle_alpha   90.00
_cell.angle_beta   90.00
_cell.angle_gamma   90.00
#
_symmetry.space_group_name_H-M   'P 1'
#
loop_
_entity.id
_entity.type
_entity.pdbx_description
1 polymer ?
#
loop_
_entity_poly.entity_id
_entity_poly.type
_entity_poly.pdbx_seq_one_letter_code
_entity_poly.pdbx_strand_id
1 'polypeptide(L)'
;RLEQTTDGKNLTSILNDFGLRFHRLVTDHVFKFEYNISGGLMMLQDISEYKKCSKKFRSSTVEQLFSILHALVNLLVVVPDNLRQVVTEGHLASLPRDTIESFVQLRTDYKSARLHAMITDQ
;
A
#
# COMPACT_ATOMS: atom_id res chain seq x y z
N ARG A 1 2.17 26.51 8.66
CA ARG A 1 2.86 26.64 9.96
C ARG A 1 4.25 26.02 9.96
N LEU A 2 4.43 24.71 9.67
CA LEU A 2 5.79 24.11 9.59
C LEU A 2 6.68 24.80 8.57
N GLU A 3 6.24 24.93 7.32
CA GLU A 3 7.00 25.63 6.26
C GLU A 3 7.21 27.13 6.50
N GLN A 4 6.51 27.71 7.49
CA GLN A 4 6.64 29.12 7.88
C GLN A 4 7.59 29.32 9.05
N THR A 5 8.00 28.23 9.72
CA THR A 5 8.82 28.25 10.95
C THR A 5 10.08 27.40 10.81
N THR A 6 10.26 26.71 9.69
CA THR A 6 11.41 25.86 9.40
C THR A 6 11.73 25.92 7.91
N ASP A 7 13.01 25.92 7.57
CA ASP A 7 13.50 26.08 6.20
C ASP A 7 14.60 25.06 5.84
N GLY A 8 15.04 25.13 4.59
CA GLY A 8 16.19 24.39 4.08
C GLY A 8 16.17 22.89 4.39
N LYS A 9 17.30 22.37 4.85
CA LYS A 9 17.48 20.94 5.14
C LYS A 9 16.62 20.46 6.31
N ASN A 10 16.38 21.30 7.31
CA ASN A 10 15.59 20.95 8.49
C ASN A 10 14.15 20.63 8.10
N LEU A 11 13.54 21.49 7.26
CA LEU A 11 12.20 21.25 6.74
C LEU A 11 12.13 19.94 5.96
N THR A 12 13.08 19.70 5.05
CA THR A 12 13.13 18.45 4.26
C THR A 12 13.25 17.22 5.14
N SER A 13 14.13 17.24 6.14
CA SER A 13 14.30 16.11 7.08
C SER A 13 13.04 15.85 7.89
N ILE A 14 12.38 16.89 8.39
CA ILE A 14 11.13 16.76 9.14
C ILE A 14 10.00 16.20 8.26
N LEU A 15 9.82 16.74 7.05
CA LEU A 15 8.79 16.27 6.13
C LEU A 15 9.03 14.81 5.73
N ASN A 16 10.29 14.42 5.52
CA ASN A 16 10.65 13.04 5.24
C ASN A 16 10.31 12.11 6.41
N ASP A 17 10.74 12.41 7.63
CA ASP A 17 10.46 11.57 8.81
C ASP A 17 8.96 11.48 9.08
N PHE A 18 8.24 12.60 8.98
CA PHE A 18 6.79 12.61 9.08
C PHE A 18 6.14 11.74 8.01
N GLY A 19 6.56 11.85 6.75
CA GLY A 19 6.04 11.05 5.65
C GLY A 19 6.27 9.54 5.84
N LEU A 20 7.44 9.14 6.36
CA LEU A 20 7.75 7.75 6.68
C LEU A 20 6.87 7.21 7.82
N ARG A 21 6.69 7.99 8.90
CA ARG A 21 5.81 7.63 10.02
C ARG A 21 4.35 7.56 9.60
N PHE A 22 3.92 8.49 8.76
CA PHE A 22 2.57 8.51 8.23
C PHE A 22 2.30 7.28 7.36
N HIS A 23 3.22 6.95 6.45
CA HIS A 23 3.14 5.71 5.67
C HIS A 23 2.99 4.48 6.59
N ARG A 24 3.87 4.35 7.59
CA ARG A 24 3.81 3.25 8.56
C ARG A 24 2.46 3.18 9.28
N LEU A 25 1.97 4.31 9.80
CA LEU A 25 0.68 4.39 10.48
C LEU A 25 -0.46 3.90 9.58
N VAL A 26 -0.48 4.33 8.32
CA VAL A 26 -1.49 3.93 7.34
C VAL A 26 -1.37 2.44 7.02
N THR A 27 -0.17 1.92 6.79
CA THR A 27 0.05 0.48 6.58
C THR A 27 -0.43 -0.34 7.77
N ASP A 28 -0.05 0.03 8.99
CA ASP A 28 -0.47 -0.63 10.22
C ASP A 28 -2.00 -0.59 10.40
N HIS A 29 -2.67 0.44 9.87
CA HIS A 29 -4.13 0.53 9.87
C HIS A 29 -4.77 -0.45 8.89
N VAL A 30 -4.21 -0.65 7.69
CA VAL A 30 -4.73 -1.63 6.72
C VAL A 30 -4.75 -3.03 7.33
N PHE A 31 -3.70 -3.42 8.06
CA PHE A 31 -3.60 -4.74 8.67
C PHE A 31 -4.56 -4.99 9.85
N LYS A 32 -5.37 -4.01 10.27
CA LYS A 32 -6.35 -4.19 11.37
C LYS A 32 -7.69 -4.76 10.93
N PHE A 33 -7.91 -4.89 9.62
CA PHE A 33 -9.21 -5.26 9.08
C PHE A 33 -9.09 -6.41 8.08
N GLU A 34 -10.19 -7.15 7.95
CA GLU A 34 -10.44 -8.00 6.79
C GLU A 34 -11.37 -7.27 5.82
N TYR A 35 -11.23 -7.57 4.53
CA TYR A 35 -11.87 -6.82 3.45
C TYR A 35 -12.70 -7.74 2.56
N ASN A 36 -13.99 -7.42 2.44
CA ASN A 36 -14.77 -7.81 1.27
C ASN A 36 -14.52 -6.81 0.13
N ILE A 37 -15.07 -7.06 -1.06
CA ILE A 37 -14.85 -6.20 -2.24
C ILE A 37 -15.21 -4.74 -1.98
N SER A 38 -16.34 -4.47 -1.31
CA SER A 38 -16.78 -3.11 -1.00
C SER A 38 -15.79 -2.40 -0.05
N GLY A 39 -15.37 -3.06 1.02
CA GLY A 39 -14.38 -2.54 1.96
C GLY A 39 -13.01 -2.33 1.30
N GLY A 40 -12.58 -3.25 0.44
CA GLY A 40 -11.34 -3.13 -0.33
C GLY A 40 -11.36 -1.91 -1.27
N LEU A 41 -12.50 -1.64 -1.91
CA LEU A 41 -12.66 -0.45 -2.78
C LEU A 41 -12.57 0.85 -1.99
N MET A 42 -13.18 0.91 -0.80
CA MET A 42 -13.05 2.07 0.09
C MET A 42 -11.60 2.28 0.51
N MET A 43 -10.91 1.21 0.94
CA MET A 43 -9.49 1.29 1.33
C MET A 43 -8.62 1.74 0.15
N LEU A 44 -8.89 1.26 -1.06
CA LEU A 44 -8.16 1.67 -2.26
C LEU A 44 -8.34 3.16 -2.56
N GLN A 45 -9.56 3.69 -2.38
CA GLN A 45 -9.83 5.12 -2.52
C GLN A 45 -9.04 5.94 -1.49
N ASP A 46 -9.04 5.53 -0.23
CA ASP A 46 -8.30 6.21 0.83
C ASP A 46 -6.79 6.22 0.56
N ILE A 47 -6.20 5.08 0.17
CA ILE A 47 -4.78 5.01 -0.17
C ILE A 47 -4.45 5.85 -1.41
N SER A 48 -5.35 5.93 -2.39
CA SER A 48 -5.17 6.82 -3.55
C SER A 48 -5.08 8.29 -3.14
N GLU A 49 -5.91 8.73 -2.21
CA GLU A 49 -5.85 10.10 -1.67
C GLU A 49 -4.61 10.33 -0.79
N TYR A 50 -4.19 9.35 0.01
CA TYR A 50 -2.94 9.45 0.77
C TYR A 50 -1.71 9.50 -0.13
N LYS A 51 -1.69 8.74 -1.22
CA LYS A 51 -0.63 8.81 -2.24
C LYS A 51 -0.59 10.17 -2.94
N LYS A 52 -1.73 10.81 -3.21
CA LYS A 52 -1.73 12.20 -3.71
C LYS A 52 -1.15 13.15 -2.67
N CYS A 53 -1.52 12.96 -1.40
CA CYS A 53 -1.00 13.77 -0.30
C CYS A 53 0.50 13.54 -0.04
N SER A 54 1.05 12.37 -0.37
CA SER A 54 2.45 12.03 -0.09
C SER A 54 3.45 12.92 -0.84
N LYS A 55 3.06 13.42 -2.03
CA LYS A 55 3.81 14.44 -2.79
C LYS A 55 4.06 15.71 -1.96
N LYS A 56 3.19 15.94 -0.97
CA LYS A 56 3.27 16.89 0.15
C LYS A 56 4.66 16.97 0.77
N PHE A 57 5.27 15.80 0.96
CA PHE A 57 6.44 15.59 1.80
C PHE A 57 7.77 15.81 1.08
N ARG A 58 7.75 16.03 -0.24
CA ARG A 58 8.94 16.31 -1.06
C ARG A 58 10.04 15.25 -0.91
N SER A 59 9.63 14.00 -0.68
CA SER A 59 10.51 12.85 -0.51
C SER A 59 10.13 11.77 -1.52
N SER A 60 11.03 11.50 -2.45
CA SER A 60 10.86 10.45 -3.46
C SER A 60 10.66 9.07 -2.82
N THR A 61 11.35 8.81 -1.71
CA THR A 61 11.17 7.59 -0.92
C THR A 61 9.75 7.45 -0.41
N VAL A 62 9.18 8.51 0.17
CA VAL A 62 7.80 8.47 0.69
C VAL A 62 6.79 8.28 -0.45
N GLU A 63 6.97 8.97 -1.59
CA GLU A 63 6.12 8.79 -2.77
C GLU A 63 6.18 7.36 -3.33
N GLN A 64 7.35 6.76 -3.34
CA GLN A 64 7.53 5.37 -3.77
C GLN A 64 6.85 4.40 -2.80
N LEU A 65 6.98 4.60 -1.49
CA LEU A 65 6.32 3.79 -0.47
C LEU A 65 4.79 3.81 -0.63
N PHE A 66 4.18 4.99 -0.79
CA PHE A 66 2.74 5.09 -1.05
C PHE A 66 2.33 4.49 -2.40
N SER A 67 3.21 4.51 -3.41
CA SER A 67 2.95 3.83 -4.69
C SER A 67 2.94 2.31 -4.55
N ILE A 68 3.85 1.76 -3.74
CA ILE A 68 3.88 0.35 -3.39
C ILE A 68 2.66 -0.04 -2.56
N LEU A 69 2.32 0.73 -1.52
CA LEU A 69 1.13 0.48 -0.70
C LEU A 69 -0.16 0.49 -1.51
N HIS A 70 -0.29 1.43 -2.45
CA HIS A 70 -1.43 1.45 -3.38
C HIS A 70 -1.51 0.17 -4.23
N ALA A 71 -0.38 -0.32 -4.73
CA ALA A 71 -0.34 -1.57 -5.50
C ALA A 71 -0.71 -2.79 -4.62
N LEU A 72 -0.26 -2.81 -3.36
CA LEU A 72 -0.60 -3.86 -2.39
C LEU A 72 -2.09 -3.84 -2.03
N VAL A 73 -2.68 -2.67 -1.78
CA VAL A 73 -4.11 -2.54 -1.48
C VAL A 73 -4.99 -2.87 -2.68
N ASN A 74 -4.49 -2.69 -3.91
CA ASN A 74 -5.20 -3.14 -5.12
C ASN A 74 -5.41 -4.68 -5.15
N LEU A 75 -4.59 -5.45 -4.43
CA LEU A 75 -4.78 -6.90 -4.28
C LEU A 75 -6.08 -7.26 -3.53
N LEU A 76 -6.60 -6.34 -2.71
CA LEU A 76 -7.83 -6.55 -1.94
C LEU A 76 -9.08 -6.55 -2.83
N VAL A 77 -9.01 -5.99 -4.04
CA VAL A 77 -10.17 -5.79 -4.93
C VAL A 77 -10.06 -6.49 -6.26
N VAL A 78 -8.85 -6.85 -6.70
CA VAL A 78 -8.66 -7.53 -7.98
C VAL A 78 -9.35 -8.89 -7.97
N VAL A 79 -9.97 -9.26 -9.10
CA VAL A 79 -10.59 -10.58 -9.23
C VAL A 79 -9.51 -11.69 -9.14
N PRO A 80 -9.83 -12.84 -8.55
CA PRO A 80 -8.87 -13.92 -8.34
C PRO A 80 -8.06 -14.30 -9.59
N ASP A 81 -8.72 -14.39 -10.75
CA ASP A 81 -8.10 -14.77 -12.03
C ASP A 81 -6.97 -13.82 -12.46
N ASN A 82 -7.03 -12.56 -12.06
CA ASN A 82 -6.04 -11.53 -12.42
C ASN A 82 -4.95 -11.34 -11.34
N LEU A 83 -5.07 -11.99 -10.16
CA LEU A 83 -4.11 -11.82 -9.07
C LEU A 83 -2.68 -12.16 -9.51
N ARG A 84 -2.52 -13.27 -10.25
CA ARG A 84 -1.21 -13.73 -10.70
C ARG A 84 -0.52 -12.66 -11.55
N GLN A 85 -1.23 -12.14 -12.54
CA GLN A 85 -0.72 -11.10 -13.41
C GLN A 85 -0.30 -9.85 -12.62
N VAL A 86 -1.17 -9.36 -11.74
CA VAL A 86 -0.92 -8.16 -10.93
C VAL A 86 0.31 -8.32 -10.03
N VAL A 87 0.49 -9.51 -9.44
CA VAL A 87 1.64 -9.81 -8.56
C VAL A 87 2.96 -9.88 -9.35
N THR A 88 2.92 -10.35 -10.60
CA THR A 88 4.13 -10.46 -11.45
C THR A 88 4.53 -9.18 -12.17
N GLU A 89 3.74 -8.12 -12.05
CA GLU A 89 3.94 -6.86 -12.79
C GLU A 89 4.26 -5.66 -11.88
N GLY A 90 4.88 -4.64 -12.47
CA GLY A 90 5.04 -3.32 -11.87
C GLY A 90 5.76 -3.31 -10.52
N HIS A 91 5.18 -2.62 -9.54
CA HIS A 91 5.79 -2.42 -8.21
C HIS A 91 5.81 -3.70 -7.36
N LEU A 92 5.01 -4.71 -7.69
CA LEU A 92 4.87 -5.92 -6.88
C LEU A 92 5.90 -7.01 -7.26
N ALA A 93 6.37 -6.99 -8.51
CA ALA A 93 7.30 -7.99 -9.04
C ALA A 93 8.61 -8.11 -8.26
N SER A 94 9.05 -7.04 -7.59
CA SER A 94 10.30 -7.00 -6.81
C SER A 94 10.09 -7.17 -5.30
N LEU A 95 8.85 -7.33 -4.82
CA LEU A 95 8.57 -7.45 -3.40
C LEU A 95 8.72 -8.90 -2.90
N PRO A 96 9.10 -9.08 -1.61
CA PRO A 96 9.05 -10.38 -0.98
C PRO A 96 7.65 -11.00 -1.06
N ARG A 97 7.59 -12.31 -1.34
CA ARG A 97 6.32 -13.04 -1.44
C ARG A 97 5.49 -12.95 -0.17
N ASP A 98 6.12 -13.07 0.99
CA ASP A 98 5.45 -12.98 2.29
C ASP A 98 4.71 -11.63 2.46
N THR A 99 5.30 -10.54 1.96
CA THR A 99 4.66 -9.22 1.97
C THR A 99 3.38 -9.24 1.13
N ILE A 100 3.45 -9.78 -0.08
CA ILE A 100 2.29 -9.86 -0.99
C ILE A 100 1.21 -10.75 -0.37
N GLU A 101 1.60 -11.92 0.11
CA GLU A 101 0.70 -12.88 0.74
C GLU A 101 0.00 -12.27 1.96
N SER A 102 0.71 -11.52 2.80
CA SER A 102 0.11 -10.88 3.98
C SER A 102 -1.02 -9.91 3.63
N PHE A 103 -0.99 -9.25 2.48
CA PHE A 103 -2.09 -8.41 2.00
C PHE A 103 -3.24 -9.23 1.39
N VAL A 104 -2.93 -10.28 0.63
CA VAL A 104 -3.94 -11.16 0.03
C VAL A 104 -4.74 -11.89 1.12
N GLN A 105 -4.09 -12.24 2.24
CA GLN A 105 -4.72 -12.84 3.42
C GLN A 105 -5.74 -11.94 4.12
N LEU A 106 -5.69 -10.62 3.91
CA LEU A 106 -6.69 -9.70 4.47
C LEU A 106 -8.05 -9.80 3.76
N ARG A 107 -8.15 -10.54 2.65
CA ARG A 107 -9.43 -10.70 1.95
C ARG A 107 -10.31 -11.72 2.65
N THR A 108 -11.59 -11.41 2.80
CA THR A 108 -12.57 -12.34 3.41
C THR A 108 -12.77 -13.62 2.60
N ASP A 109 -12.47 -13.60 1.29
CA ASP A 109 -12.58 -14.75 0.38
C ASP A 109 -11.27 -15.56 0.27
N TYR A 110 -10.20 -15.22 1.01
CA TYR A 110 -8.87 -15.83 0.89
C TYR A 110 -8.91 -17.37 0.90
N LYS A 111 -9.62 -17.95 1.87
CA LYS A 111 -9.75 -19.41 2.04
C LYS A 111 -10.73 -20.02 1.03
N SER A 112 -11.89 -19.41 0.82
CA SER A 112 -12.94 -19.95 -0.04
C SER A 112 -12.54 -19.95 -1.52
N ALA A 113 -11.81 -18.93 -1.97
CA ALA A 113 -11.31 -18.81 -3.33
C ALA A 113 -9.92 -19.44 -3.53
N ARG A 114 -9.34 -20.05 -2.48
CA ARG A 114 -8.01 -20.70 -2.51
C ARG A 114 -6.91 -19.78 -3.06
N LEU A 115 -6.91 -18.51 -2.65
CA LEU A 115 -6.05 -17.48 -3.23
C LEU A 115 -4.56 -17.75 -3.04
N HIS A 116 -4.17 -18.52 -2.01
CA HIS A 116 -2.80 -18.98 -1.83
C HIS A 116 -2.27 -19.67 -3.11
N ALA A 117 -3.03 -20.61 -3.69
CA ALA A 117 -2.58 -21.32 -4.91
C ALA A 117 -2.33 -20.37 -6.10
N MET A 118 -3.07 -19.26 -6.18
CA MET A 118 -2.96 -18.29 -7.28
C MET A 118 -1.72 -17.42 -7.19
N ILE A 119 -1.12 -17.29 -6.00
CA ILE A 119 0.09 -16.47 -5.78
C ILE A 119 1.36 -17.32 -5.65
N THR A 120 1.23 -18.60 -5.28
CA THR A 120 2.37 -19.52 -5.00
C THR A 120 2.78 -20.40 -6.19
N ASP A 121 1.89 -20.70 -7.15
CA ASP A 121 2.25 -21.54 -8.32
C ASP A 121 3.24 -20.80 -9.27
N GLN A 122 4.51 -21.15 -9.11
CA GLN A 122 5.63 -20.89 -10.03
C GLN A 122 6.17 -22.20 -10.56
#